data_AF-A0A4Q5RPH5-F1
#
_entry.id   AF-A0A4Q5RPH5-F1
#
_cell.length_a   1.000
_cell.length_b   1.000
_cell.length_c   1.000
_cell.angle_alpha   90.00
_cell.angle_beta   90.00
_cell.angle_gamma   90.00
#
_symmetry.space_group_name_H-M   'P 1'
#
loop_
_entity.id
_entity.type
_entity.pdbx_description
1 polymer ?
#
loop_
_entity_poly.entity_id
_entity_poly.type
_entity_poly.pdbx_seq_one_letter_code
_entity_poly.pdbx_strand_id
1 'polypeptide(L)'
;MNQQRREQQEVNPTLSEAELRATIYFAVGVTSESGNKAYMLAVAGDRTATVRLEPADNSGYSIGTIQTDLGQHYQPDNPRGENVPRDLVNAYQQWAARDRPTRVLDEAEVAQTVSDLGRTGRQIKAQNGRALDAAVKSNIDAFLASEDGISWVHERDVAQVNKLMRNAIPALQQSQLYQGSSLDEQVRLAVVVSKAFNQNEVASAQLLAGLRSNSYQSFNDLSAAVDGMSRRTNDYFETGRDHALLGADVVNALRNADPGSPLRASWGLVRDNSMANPTQLDQQPDGERLAHAYPAVRNLFVEYDRAPHFINALNVGGTYADGHTSREDASRFSGSGLYAAGNDLVVWNASGKGDAYIDGTWQSIDRDDLVKTVGSRGIVDIDMNTPTSCSQLLHVDPNAPQLRPAARRADSSLGENDQPFAHVGGVKAYTQAIAGPENDPLLDQAEAAVRRQGATSGREYDDQSACMAASAACLAKANGLSQVDHVLLSEACGAVGQGENLFVVQGDPRDPAHLRAQMKTQDAIDMPVEKSLGQLRALNEIPQPQQSLHMDEAVRQADPQVRMS
;
A
#
# COMPACT_ATOMS: atom_id res chain seq x y z
N MET A 1 -48.35 10.50 38.83
CA MET A 1 -47.74 11.11 37.64
C MET A 1 -46.50 11.88 38.11
N ASN A 2 -45.33 11.22 38.11
CA ASN A 2 -44.00 11.83 38.15
C ASN A 2 -42.97 10.70 38.17
N GLN A 3 -42.76 10.12 37.00
CA GLN A 3 -41.69 9.17 36.75
C GLN A 3 -41.41 9.19 35.26
N GLN A 4 -40.75 10.24 34.77
CA GLN A 4 -40.15 10.24 33.44
C GLN A 4 -39.09 11.34 33.32
N ARG A 5 -37.99 10.99 32.65
CA ARG A 5 -36.75 11.75 32.40
C ARG A 5 -35.77 11.90 33.57
N ARG A 6 -35.25 10.75 34.02
CA ARG A 6 -33.78 10.64 34.05
C ARG A 6 -33.38 10.24 32.64
N GLU A 7 -32.93 11.21 31.85
CA GLU A 7 -32.20 10.93 30.62
C GLU A 7 -30.95 10.16 31.04
N GLN A 8 -30.93 8.86 30.74
CA GLN A 8 -29.70 8.09 30.76
C GLN A 8 -28.81 8.74 29.71
N GLN A 9 -27.71 9.37 30.11
CA GLN A 9 -26.63 9.67 29.18
C GLN A 9 -26.20 8.32 28.60
N GLU A 10 -26.62 8.00 27.39
CA GLU A 10 -26.03 6.91 26.63
C GLU A 10 -24.55 7.25 26.47
N VAL A 11 -23.71 6.55 27.22
CA VAL A 11 -22.27 6.60 27.02
C VAL A 11 -22.05 5.96 25.66
N ASN A 12 -21.69 6.77 24.66
CA ASN A 12 -21.31 6.25 23.35
C ASN A 12 -20.25 5.17 23.52
N PRO A 13 -20.35 4.05 22.79
CA PRO A 13 -19.37 2.98 22.88
C PRO A 13 -17.98 3.51 22.49
N THR A 14 -16.95 3.10 23.23
CA THR A 14 -15.55 3.45 22.95
C THR A 14 -14.77 2.20 22.55
N LEU A 15 -13.79 2.35 21.66
CA LEU A 15 -12.84 1.28 21.37
C LEU A 15 -12.10 0.86 22.65
N SER A 16 -11.94 -0.45 22.81
CA SER A 16 -11.10 -1.04 23.85
C SER A 16 -9.61 -0.80 23.57
N GLU A 17 -8.77 -1.00 24.60
CA GLU A 17 -7.32 -0.89 24.44
C GLU A 17 -6.77 -1.88 23.40
N ALA A 18 -7.30 -3.10 23.37
CA ALA A 18 -6.93 -4.12 22.39
C ALA A 18 -7.28 -3.69 20.95
N GLU A 19 -8.46 -3.09 20.75
CA GLU A 19 -8.86 -2.56 19.43
C GLU A 19 -7.97 -1.39 19.00
N LEU A 20 -7.61 -0.49 19.91
CA LEU A 20 -6.72 0.64 19.60
C LEU A 20 -5.31 0.14 19.24
N ARG A 21 -4.76 -0.82 19.99
CA ARG A 21 -3.45 -1.41 19.70
C ARG A 21 -3.43 -2.14 18.36
N ALA A 22 -4.46 -2.96 18.09
CA ALA A 22 -4.60 -3.65 16.82
C ALA A 22 -4.75 -2.65 15.66
N THR A 23 -5.55 -1.60 15.85
CA THR A 23 -5.72 -0.52 14.86
C THR A 23 -4.40 0.14 14.54
N ILE A 24 -3.63 0.56 15.55
CA ILE A 24 -2.33 1.20 15.34
C ILE A 24 -1.37 0.25 14.62
N TYR A 25 -1.23 -0.99 15.09
CA TYR A 25 -0.26 -1.91 14.52
C TYR A 25 -0.57 -2.32 13.08
N PHE A 26 -1.82 -2.65 12.78
CA PHE A 26 -2.19 -3.12 11.44
C PHE A 26 -2.50 -1.98 10.46
N ALA A 27 -3.29 -0.98 10.84
CA ALA A 27 -3.65 0.10 9.92
C ALA A 27 -2.50 1.10 9.73
N VAL A 28 -1.84 1.53 10.82
CA VAL A 28 -0.68 2.43 10.68
C VAL A 28 0.54 1.60 10.26
N GLY A 29 0.90 0.57 11.01
CA GLY A 29 2.14 -0.16 10.76
C GLY A 29 2.14 -1.02 9.50
N VAL A 30 1.23 -1.99 9.40
CA VAL A 30 1.24 -2.94 8.27
C VAL A 30 0.80 -2.26 6.97
N THR A 31 -0.31 -1.53 6.97
CA THR A 31 -0.89 -0.97 5.74
C THR A 31 -0.06 0.18 5.19
N SER A 32 0.34 1.11 6.07
CA SER A 32 0.92 2.39 5.64
C SER A 32 2.45 2.43 5.69
N GLU A 33 3.07 1.96 6.78
CA GLU A 33 4.52 2.08 6.93
C GLU A 33 5.29 0.94 6.23
N SER A 34 4.95 -0.31 6.55
CA SER A 34 5.85 -1.45 6.30
C SER A 34 5.43 -2.36 5.15
N GLY A 35 4.14 -2.64 4.98
CA GLY A 35 3.64 -3.64 4.04
C GLY A 35 4.37 -4.99 4.21
N ASN A 36 5.13 -5.38 3.18
CA ASN A 36 5.94 -6.59 3.15
C ASN A 36 7.40 -6.39 3.60
N LYS A 37 7.78 -5.19 4.06
CA LYS A 37 9.18 -4.79 4.31
C LYS A 37 9.54 -4.62 5.78
N ALA A 38 8.70 -5.10 6.71
CA ALA A 38 8.94 -4.93 8.15
C ALA A 38 10.30 -5.48 8.61
N TYR A 39 10.76 -6.59 8.03
CA TYR A 39 11.95 -7.33 8.46
C TYR A 39 13.11 -7.22 7.46
N MET A 40 13.30 -6.05 6.86
CA MET A 40 14.44 -5.76 5.99
C MET A 40 14.81 -4.28 6.07
N LEU A 41 16.07 -3.95 5.75
CA LEU A 41 16.49 -2.56 5.64
C LEU A 41 15.85 -1.89 4.42
N ALA A 42 15.09 -0.82 4.65
CA ALA A 42 14.47 0.00 3.62
C ALA A 42 14.89 1.47 3.75
N VAL A 43 14.83 2.22 2.63
CA VAL A 43 14.99 3.68 2.62
C VAL A 43 13.76 4.27 1.94
N ALA A 44 13.13 5.25 2.57
CA ALA A 44 11.88 5.83 2.07
C ALA A 44 12.09 6.48 0.68
N GLY A 45 11.24 6.11 -0.28
CA GLY A 45 11.26 6.60 -1.67
C GLY A 45 12.42 6.12 -2.54
N ASP A 46 13.28 5.25 -2.01
CA ASP A 46 14.43 4.74 -2.76
C ASP A 46 14.00 3.83 -3.92
N ARG A 47 14.71 3.96 -5.05
CA ARG A 47 14.53 3.12 -6.23
C ARG A 47 15.56 2.00 -6.18
N THR A 48 15.13 0.79 -5.82
CA THR A 48 16.02 -0.38 -5.68
C THR A 48 16.70 -0.83 -6.99
N ALA A 49 16.35 -0.22 -8.13
CA ALA A 49 16.99 -0.45 -9.42
C ALA A 49 18.34 0.28 -9.58
N THR A 50 18.68 1.21 -8.69
CA THR A 50 19.94 1.96 -8.72
C THR A 50 20.91 1.50 -7.63
N VAL A 51 22.21 1.57 -7.92
CA VAL A 51 23.27 1.30 -6.91
C VAL A 51 23.34 2.43 -5.86
N ARG A 52 22.78 3.60 -6.18
CA ARG A 52 22.70 4.76 -5.29
C ARG A 52 21.34 4.80 -4.62
N LEU A 53 21.35 5.17 -3.34
CA LEU A 53 20.15 5.49 -2.58
C LEU A 53 19.61 6.85 -3.02
N GLU A 54 18.30 6.92 -3.22
CA GLU A 54 17.55 8.14 -3.52
C GLU A 54 16.48 8.39 -2.44
N PRO A 55 16.84 8.90 -1.25
CA PRO A 55 15.86 9.13 -0.19
C PRO A 55 14.83 10.18 -0.59
N ALA A 56 13.54 9.95 -0.33
CA ALA A 56 12.46 10.91 -0.59
C ALA A 56 12.68 12.23 0.17
N ASP A 57 12.99 12.15 1.47
CA ASP A 57 13.16 13.32 2.33
C ASP A 57 14.43 13.20 3.20
N ASN A 58 14.29 13.43 4.51
CA ASN A 58 15.35 13.31 5.50
C ASN A 58 15.44 11.91 6.12
N SER A 59 14.64 10.95 5.62
CA SER A 59 14.61 9.60 6.16
C SER A 59 15.81 8.78 5.72
N GLY A 60 16.43 8.11 6.68
CA GLY A 60 17.57 7.22 6.46
C GLY A 60 17.14 5.76 6.23
N TYR A 61 18.02 4.83 6.59
CA TYR A 61 17.62 3.43 6.72
C TYR A 61 16.55 3.29 7.80
N SER A 62 15.52 2.50 7.51
CA SER A 62 14.38 2.23 8.39
C SER A 62 14.05 0.74 8.39
N ILE A 63 13.41 0.29 9.48
CA ILE A 63 12.99 -1.10 9.73
C ILE A 63 11.73 -1.12 10.58
N GLY A 64 11.03 -2.26 10.64
CA GLY A 64 9.90 -2.46 11.54
C GLY A 64 8.53 -2.32 10.90
N THR A 65 7.54 -2.87 11.57
CA THR A 65 6.13 -2.73 11.22
C THR A 65 5.68 -1.30 11.47
N ILE A 66 6.00 -0.75 12.64
CA ILE A 66 5.92 0.69 12.90
C ILE A 66 7.32 1.23 12.64
N GLN A 67 7.55 1.69 11.41
CA GLN A 67 8.88 2.01 10.91
C GLN A 67 9.67 2.91 11.88
N THR A 68 10.84 2.42 12.27
CA THR A 68 11.85 3.17 13.03
C THR A 68 12.92 3.67 12.08
N ASP A 69 13.04 4.99 11.94
CA ASP A 69 14.11 5.62 11.16
C ASP A 69 15.41 5.64 11.96
N LEU A 70 16.35 4.78 11.56
CA LEU A 70 17.60 4.57 12.29
C LEU A 70 18.42 5.87 12.43
N GLY A 71 18.35 6.77 11.44
CA GLY A 71 19.08 8.04 11.47
C GLY A 71 18.44 9.09 12.38
N GLN A 72 17.13 9.05 12.57
CA GLN A 72 16.44 9.92 13.53
C GLN A 72 16.65 9.45 14.98
N HIS A 73 16.91 8.16 15.16
CA HIS A 73 17.21 7.51 16.43
C HIS A 73 18.72 7.27 16.64
N TYR A 74 19.56 8.12 16.03
CA TYR A 74 21.02 8.08 16.13
C TYR A 74 21.58 9.34 16.81
N GLN A 75 21.90 9.22 18.10
CA GLN A 75 22.44 10.28 18.94
C GLN A 75 23.68 9.78 19.72
N PRO A 76 24.74 9.32 19.03
CA PRO A 76 25.87 8.63 19.65
C PRO A 76 26.64 9.51 20.66
N ASP A 77 26.60 10.83 20.49
CA ASP A 77 27.32 11.79 21.34
C ASP A 77 26.49 12.25 22.55
N ASN A 78 25.23 11.84 22.65
CA ASN A 78 24.36 12.15 23.78
C ASN A 78 24.35 10.95 24.75
N PRO A 79 24.86 11.09 25.99
CA PRO A 79 24.87 9.98 26.96
C PRO A 79 23.49 9.44 27.35
N ARG A 80 22.42 10.20 27.09
CA ARG A 80 21.02 9.78 27.27
C ARG A 80 20.27 9.66 25.94
N GLY A 81 20.99 9.77 24.83
CA GLY A 81 20.44 9.68 23.49
C GLY A 81 20.30 8.24 23.06
N GLU A 82 19.46 8.04 22.06
CA GLU A 82 19.25 6.74 21.45
C GLU A 82 20.38 6.41 20.48
N ASN A 83 20.70 5.12 20.34
CA ASN A 83 21.66 4.64 19.35
C ASN A 83 21.17 3.33 18.75
N VAL A 84 19.99 3.40 18.14
CA VAL A 84 19.34 2.23 17.52
C VAL A 84 20.22 1.58 16.44
N PRO A 85 21.00 2.31 15.61
CA PRO A 85 21.98 1.69 14.73
C PRO A 85 22.98 0.77 15.45
N ARG A 86 23.51 1.20 16.60
CA ARG A 86 24.43 0.38 17.41
C ARG A 86 23.73 -0.83 18.01
N ASP A 87 22.50 -0.67 18.49
CA ASP A 87 21.72 -1.79 19.04
C ASP A 87 21.44 -2.86 17.99
N LEU A 88 21.12 -2.45 16.74
CA LEU A 88 20.90 -3.35 15.62
C LEU A 88 22.18 -4.13 15.29
N VAL A 89 23.31 -3.44 15.16
CA VAL A 89 24.59 -4.08 14.86
C VAL A 89 25.01 -5.01 16.01
N ASN A 90 24.76 -4.66 17.26
CA ASN A 90 25.05 -5.54 18.40
C ASN A 90 24.20 -6.82 18.37
N ALA A 91 22.91 -6.72 18.08
CA ALA A 91 22.03 -7.88 17.97
C ALA A 91 22.44 -8.79 16.81
N TYR A 92 22.74 -8.18 15.65
CA TYR A 92 23.31 -8.86 14.51
C TYR A 92 24.61 -9.60 14.86
N GLN A 93 25.56 -8.95 15.56
CA GLN A 93 26.85 -9.56 15.93
C GLN A 93 26.67 -10.76 16.87
N GLN A 94 25.72 -10.69 17.80
CA GLN A 94 25.39 -11.80 18.70
C GLN A 94 24.83 -13.00 17.93
N TRP A 95 23.87 -12.75 17.04
CA TRP A 95 23.31 -13.77 16.15
C TRP A 95 24.39 -14.37 15.23
N ALA A 96 25.20 -13.53 14.60
CA ALA A 96 26.26 -13.96 13.70
C ALA A 96 27.31 -14.80 14.43
N ALA A 97 27.73 -14.40 15.64
CA ALA A 97 28.71 -15.18 16.41
C ALA A 97 28.21 -16.59 16.74
N ARG A 98 26.90 -16.75 16.97
CA ARG A 98 26.27 -18.03 17.30
C ARG A 98 26.00 -18.89 16.06
N ASP A 99 25.40 -18.31 15.02
CA ASP A 99 24.81 -19.08 13.91
C ASP A 99 25.60 -18.98 12.60
N ARG A 100 26.40 -17.92 12.44
CA ARG A 100 27.13 -17.58 11.20
C ARG A 100 28.49 -16.95 11.51
N PRO A 101 29.41 -17.64 12.21
CA PRO A 101 30.62 -17.02 12.78
C PRO A 101 31.55 -16.39 11.73
N THR A 102 31.48 -16.84 10.47
CA THR A 102 32.23 -16.25 9.35
C THR A 102 31.68 -14.91 8.86
N ARG A 103 30.54 -14.45 9.37
CA ARG A 103 29.90 -13.17 9.03
C ARG A 103 30.05 -12.12 10.13
N VAL A 104 30.69 -12.46 11.25
CA VAL A 104 30.96 -11.49 12.33
C VAL A 104 31.85 -10.39 11.80
N LEU A 105 31.42 -9.14 11.98
CA LEU A 105 32.15 -7.95 11.57
C LEU A 105 33.28 -7.65 12.55
N ASP A 106 34.39 -7.14 12.04
CA ASP A 106 35.46 -6.58 12.87
C ASP A 106 35.07 -5.21 13.47
N GLU A 107 35.92 -4.65 14.34
CA GLU A 107 35.61 -3.40 15.04
C GLU A 107 35.46 -2.20 14.08
N ALA A 108 36.24 -2.16 13.00
CA ALA A 108 36.19 -1.09 12.02
C ALA A 108 34.93 -1.20 11.16
N GLU A 109 34.58 -2.41 10.72
CA GLU A 109 33.35 -2.72 10.00
C GLU A 109 32.12 -2.38 10.85
N VAL A 110 32.13 -2.73 12.14
CA VAL A 110 31.07 -2.37 13.08
C VAL A 110 30.91 -0.84 13.18
N ALA A 111 32.01 -0.10 13.40
CA ALA A 111 31.95 1.35 13.52
C ALA A 111 31.41 2.00 12.23
N GLN A 112 31.87 1.52 11.07
CA GLN A 112 31.42 2.00 9.76
C GLN A 112 29.94 1.70 9.53
N THR A 113 29.49 0.48 9.87
CA THR A 113 28.10 0.05 9.70
C THR A 113 27.15 0.88 10.57
N VAL A 114 27.50 1.11 11.83
CA VAL A 114 26.71 1.94 12.75
C VAL A 114 26.59 3.37 12.22
N SER A 115 27.71 3.95 11.78
CA SER A 115 27.72 5.28 11.16
C SER A 115 26.84 5.32 9.90
N ASP A 116 26.93 4.31 9.04
CA ASP A 116 26.20 4.26 7.77
C ASP A 116 24.70 4.12 7.93
N LEU A 117 24.26 3.28 8.89
CA LEU A 117 22.86 3.11 9.27
C LEU A 117 22.30 4.36 9.96
N GLY A 118 23.12 5.08 10.73
CA GLY A 118 22.75 6.30 11.43
C GLY A 118 22.64 7.55 10.55
N ARG A 119 22.88 7.45 9.24
CA ARG A 119 22.75 8.60 8.33
C ARG A 119 21.28 8.93 8.05
N THR A 120 20.95 10.19 8.22
CA THR A 120 19.70 10.79 7.70
C THR A 120 19.70 10.84 6.17
N GLY A 121 18.53 10.96 5.55
CA GLY A 121 18.38 11.14 4.11
C GLY A 121 19.16 12.34 3.57
N ARG A 122 19.28 13.43 4.33
CA ARG A 122 20.14 14.58 3.95
C ARG A 122 21.62 14.22 3.91
N GLN A 123 22.12 13.45 4.88
CA GLN A 123 23.51 13.00 4.90
C GLN A 123 23.79 12.00 3.77
N ILE A 124 22.84 11.11 3.46
CA ILE A 124 22.95 10.18 2.32
C ILE A 124 23.04 10.96 1.00
N LYS A 125 22.16 11.96 0.80
CA LYS A 125 22.20 12.86 -0.37
C LYS A 125 23.53 13.62 -0.49
N ALA A 126 24.03 14.17 0.63
CA ALA A 126 25.32 14.85 0.67
C ALA A 126 26.51 13.93 0.35
N GLN A 127 26.35 12.62 0.55
CA GLN A 127 27.32 11.58 0.20
C GLN A 127 27.00 10.91 -1.14
N ASN A 128 26.34 11.62 -2.06
CA ASN A 128 26.00 11.15 -3.41
C ASN A 128 25.21 9.82 -3.44
N GLY A 129 24.33 9.60 -2.45
CA GLY A 129 23.50 8.41 -2.38
C GLY A 129 24.27 7.14 -2.02
N ARG A 130 25.42 7.24 -1.35
CA ARG A 130 26.24 6.09 -0.98
C ARG A 130 25.44 5.11 -0.10
N ALA A 131 25.19 3.90 -0.59
CA ALA A 131 24.55 2.83 0.15
C ALA A 131 25.47 2.24 1.24
N LEU A 132 24.89 1.43 2.13
CA LEU A 132 25.65 0.51 2.98
C LEU A 132 26.42 -0.49 2.10
N ASP A 133 27.55 -0.99 2.60
CA ASP A 133 28.27 -2.09 1.93
C ASP A 133 27.31 -3.25 1.62
N ALA A 134 27.39 -3.79 0.40
CA ALA A 134 26.41 -4.77 -0.08
C ALA A 134 26.49 -6.11 0.66
N ALA A 135 27.70 -6.55 1.05
CA ALA A 135 27.87 -7.79 1.80
C ALA A 135 27.38 -7.61 3.25
N VAL A 136 27.70 -6.48 3.88
CA VAL A 136 27.18 -6.13 5.20
C VAL A 136 25.66 -6.02 5.18
N LYS A 137 25.08 -5.32 4.20
CA LYS A 137 23.62 -5.20 4.05
C LYS A 137 22.96 -6.58 3.92
N SER A 138 23.49 -7.43 3.05
CA SER A 138 22.99 -8.79 2.85
C SER A 138 23.05 -9.61 4.14
N ASN A 139 24.11 -9.46 4.94
CA ASN A 139 24.22 -10.14 6.22
C ASN A 139 23.20 -9.62 7.25
N ILE A 140 22.97 -8.31 7.31
CA ILE A 140 21.96 -7.72 8.20
C ILE A 140 20.55 -8.13 7.77
N ASP A 141 20.24 -8.11 6.47
CA ASP A 141 18.95 -8.59 5.97
C ASP A 141 18.74 -10.09 6.30
N ALA A 142 19.80 -10.90 6.27
CA ALA A 142 19.72 -12.29 6.69
C ALA A 142 19.46 -12.46 8.20
N PHE A 143 19.98 -11.56 9.04
CA PHE A 143 19.62 -11.49 10.46
C PHE A 143 18.17 -11.04 10.62
N LEU A 144 17.74 -9.97 9.96
CA LEU A 144 16.38 -9.45 10.07
C LEU A 144 15.33 -10.48 9.62
N ALA A 145 15.66 -11.35 8.67
CA ALA A 145 14.82 -12.47 8.25
C ALA A 145 14.86 -13.70 9.17
N SER A 146 15.74 -13.74 10.17
CA SER A 146 15.83 -14.83 11.16
C SER A 146 14.81 -14.64 12.29
N GLU A 147 14.54 -15.70 13.06
CA GLU A 147 13.64 -15.59 14.23
C GLU A 147 14.15 -14.56 15.27
N ASP A 148 15.47 -14.49 15.50
CA ASP A 148 16.02 -13.49 16.42
C ASP A 148 15.84 -12.06 15.87
N GLY A 149 16.05 -11.86 14.57
CA GLY A 149 15.86 -10.55 13.95
C GLY A 149 14.41 -10.09 13.93
N ILE A 150 13.48 -10.98 13.56
CA ILE A 150 12.04 -10.71 13.60
C ILE A 150 11.63 -10.35 15.04
N SER A 151 12.08 -11.12 16.03
CA SER A 151 11.75 -10.85 17.45
C SER A 151 12.32 -9.50 17.90
N TRP A 152 13.57 -9.20 17.55
CA TRP A 152 14.23 -7.95 17.91
C TRP A 152 13.57 -6.70 17.29
N VAL A 153 13.09 -6.83 16.04
CA VAL A 153 12.30 -5.81 15.36
C VAL A 153 10.94 -5.65 16.05
N HIS A 154 10.27 -6.76 16.34
CA HIS A 154 8.96 -6.76 16.96
C HIS A 154 8.94 -6.12 18.36
N GLU A 155 9.96 -6.35 19.18
CA GLU A 155 10.11 -5.69 20.48
C GLU A 155 10.08 -4.15 20.37
N ARG A 156 10.65 -3.61 19.29
CA ARG A 156 10.63 -2.17 18.99
C ARG A 156 9.29 -1.70 18.50
N ASP A 157 8.65 -2.45 17.62
CA ASP A 157 7.29 -2.18 17.17
C ASP A 157 6.34 -2.07 18.38
N VAL A 158 6.44 -3.02 19.32
CA VAL A 158 5.66 -3.01 20.57
C VAL A 158 6.00 -1.79 21.44
N ALA A 159 7.27 -1.43 21.59
CA ALA A 159 7.68 -0.24 22.33
C ALA A 159 7.11 1.05 21.72
N GLN A 160 7.07 1.14 20.39
CA GLN A 160 6.55 2.29 19.65
C GLN A 160 5.03 2.40 19.74
N VAL A 161 4.30 1.28 19.57
CA VAL A 161 2.84 1.25 19.84
C VAL A 161 2.54 1.67 21.28
N ASN A 162 3.31 1.17 22.24
CA ASN A 162 3.17 1.57 23.64
C ASN A 162 3.42 3.07 23.87
N LYS A 163 4.35 3.66 23.12
CA LYS A 163 4.61 5.12 23.17
C LYS A 163 3.41 5.91 22.64
N LEU A 164 2.84 5.51 21.49
CA LEU A 164 1.63 6.10 20.91
C LEU A 164 0.44 6.02 21.88
N MET A 165 0.20 4.84 22.44
CA MET A 165 -0.87 4.61 23.43
C MET A 165 -0.73 5.48 24.67
N ARG A 166 0.49 5.80 25.11
CA ARG A 166 0.72 6.69 26.27
C ARG A 166 0.61 8.17 25.94
N ASN A 167 1.12 8.58 24.77
CA ASN A 167 1.41 9.99 24.52
C ASN A 167 0.38 10.68 23.62
N ALA A 168 -0.27 9.94 22.72
CA ALA A 168 -1.20 10.50 21.74
C ALA A 168 -2.66 10.11 22.03
N ILE A 169 -2.92 8.83 22.26
CA ILE A 169 -4.27 8.28 22.42
C ILE A 169 -5.07 8.90 23.58
N PRO A 170 -4.49 9.25 24.75
CA PRO A 170 -5.27 9.86 25.83
C PRO A 170 -5.85 11.22 25.45
N ALA A 171 -5.13 12.03 24.67
CA ALA A 171 -5.63 13.31 24.19
C ALA A 171 -6.80 13.13 23.22
N LEU A 172 -6.73 12.11 22.37
CA LEU A 172 -7.81 11.77 21.45
C LEU A 172 -9.06 11.28 22.22
N GLN A 173 -8.91 10.30 23.11
CA GLN A 173 -10.04 9.72 23.86
C GLN A 173 -10.76 10.71 24.78
N GLN A 174 -10.04 11.74 25.25
CA GLN A 174 -10.62 12.82 26.06
C GLN A 174 -11.37 13.88 25.23
N SER A 175 -11.18 13.91 23.90
CA SER A 175 -11.82 14.89 23.03
C SER A 175 -13.31 14.59 22.82
N GLN A 176 -14.12 15.63 22.72
CA GLN A 176 -15.54 15.55 22.39
C GLN A 176 -15.77 14.99 21.00
N LEU A 177 -14.88 15.28 20.05
CA LEU A 177 -14.90 14.69 18.71
C LEU A 177 -14.90 13.16 18.81
N TYR A 178 -13.92 12.58 19.51
CA TYR A 178 -13.82 11.12 19.66
C TYR A 178 -15.00 10.51 20.43
N GLN A 179 -15.42 11.14 21.54
CA GLN A 179 -16.53 10.66 22.36
C GLN A 179 -17.89 10.77 21.66
N GLY A 180 -18.03 11.73 20.74
CA GLY A 180 -19.23 11.91 19.91
C GLY A 180 -19.28 11.01 18.68
N SER A 181 -18.15 10.43 18.28
CA SER A 181 -18.01 9.64 17.06
C SER A 181 -18.46 8.18 17.22
N SER A 182 -18.92 7.60 16.10
CA SER A 182 -19.15 6.16 15.98
C SER A 182 -17.86 5.35 16.17
N LEU A 183 -17.95 4.05 16.46
CA LEU A 183 -16.76 3.19 16.56
C LEU A 183 -15.94 3.16 15.24
N ASP A 184 -16.60 3.21 14.08
CA ASP A 184 -15.92 3.27 12.77
C ASP A 184 -15.10 4.55 12.63
N GLU A 185 -15.66 5.68 13.06
CA GLU A 185 -14.99 6.97 13.01
C GLU A 185 -13.90 7.08 14.09
N GLN A 186 -14.10 6.49 15.27
CA GLN A 186 -13.06 6.37 16.30
C GLN A 186 -11.82 5.61 15.79
N VAL A 187 -11.98 4.57 14.95
CA VAL A 187 -10.86 3.87 14.31
C VAL A 187 -10.11 4.84 13.37
N ARG A 188 -10.83 5.56 12.50
CA ARG A 188 -10.23 6.53 11.57
C ARG A 188 -9.49 7.65 12.30
N LEU A 189 -10.09 8.21 13.36
CA LEU A 189 -9.46 9.23 14.20
C LEU A 189 -8.18 8.69 14.88
N ALA A 190 -8.22 7.47 15.42
CA ALA A 190 -7.06 6.84 16.05
C ALA A 190 -5.90 6.63 15.06
N VAL A 191 -6.22 6.25 13.81
CA VAL A 191 -5.24 6.10 12.73
C VAL A 191 -4.59 7.45 12.38
N VAL A 192 -5.38 8.49 12.12
CA VAL A 192 -4.87 9.81 11.71
C VAL A 192 -3.97 10.41 12.79
N VAL A 193 -4.41 10.39 14.06
CA VAL A 193 -3.63 10.90 15.18
C VAL A 193 -2.35 10.09 15.38
N SER A 194 -2.43 8.77 15.30
CA SER A 194 -1.26 7.90 15.47
C SER A 194 -0.24 8.08 14.37
N LYS A 195 -0.68 8.16 13.10
CA LYS A 195 0.19 8.40 11.95
C LYS A 195 0.88 9.77 12.06
N ALA A 196 0.14 10.81 12.44
CA ALA A 196 0.70 12.14 12.63
C ALA A 196 1.76 12.17 13.75
N PHE A 197 1.48 11.53 14.88
CA PHE A 197 2.43 11.44 15.99
C PHE A 197 3.67 10.63 15.62
N ASN A 198 3.49 9.48 14.97
CA ASN A 198 4.59 8.60 14.54
C ASN A 198 5.55 9.31 13.59
N GLN A 199 5.03 10.14 12.69
CA GLN A 199 5.86 10.88 11.74
C GLN A 199 6.61 12.06 12.38
N ASN A 200 6.00 12.77 13.32
CA ASN A 200 6.65 13.88 14.00
C ASN A 200 6.01 14.22 15.36
N GLU A 201 6.65 13.80 16.44
CA GLU A 201 6.16 14.04 17.80
C GLU A 201 6.11 15.53 18.18
N VAL A 202 7.06 16.32 17.67
CA VAL A 202 7.15 17.75 17.98
C VAL A 202 6.06 18.53 17.24
N ALA A 203 5.85 18.24 15.95
CA ALA A 203 4.82 18.90 15.15
C ALA A 203 3.41 18.51 15.63
N SER A 204 3.21 17.24 15.99
CA SER A 204 1.92 16.74 16.51
C SER A 204 1.55 17.28 17.90
N ALA A 205 2.47 17.92 18.63
CA ALA A 205 2.15 18.52 19.93
C ALA A 205 1.00 19.55 19.85
N GLN A 206 0.92 20.34 18.77
CA GLN A 206 -0.17 21.28 18.53
C GLN A 206 -1.48 20.57 18.21
N LEU A 207 -1.43 19.52 17.40
CA LEU A 207 -2.58 18.65 17.12
C LEU A 207 -3.17 18.10 18.43
N LEU A 208 -2.34 17.51 19.28
CA LEU A 208 -2.75 16.93 20.56
C LEU A 208 -3.26 18.01 21.54
N ALA A 209 -2.69 19.21 21.54
CA ALA A 209 -3.20 20.32 22.34
C ALA A 209 -4.62 20.72 21.87
N GLY A 210 -4.83 20.82 20.55
CA GLY A 210 -6.14 21.09 19.95
C GLY A 210 -7.20 20.06 20.30
N LEU A 211 -6.84 18.77 20.33
CA LEU A 211 -7.73 17.69 20.79
C LEU A 211 -8.13 17.87 22.26
N ARG A 212 -7.17 18.18 23.15
CA ARG A 212 -7.44 18.43 24.58
C ARG A 212 -8.32 19.66 24.80
N SER A 213 -8.20 20.67 23.95
CA SER A 213 -9.02 21.89 24.01
C SER A 213 -10.34 21.80 23.22
N ASN A 214 -10.65 20.65 22.60
CA ASN A 214 -11.83 20.45 21.75
C ASN A 214 -11.92 21.44 20.57
N SER A 215 -10.79 21.74 19.95
CA SER A 215 -10.69 22.68 18.84
C SER A 215 -11.15 22.11 17.49
N TYR A 216 -11.35 20.80 17.38
CA TYR A 216 -11.79 20.11 16.15
C TYR A 216 -13.23 19.63 16.33
N GLN A 217 -14.11 19.96 15.38
CA GLN A 217 -15.53 19.63 15.46
C GLN A 217 -15.89 18.43 14.59
N SER A 218 -15.07 18.11 13.58
CA SER A 218 -15.26 16.99 12.67
C SER A 218 -13.95 16.25 12.36
N PHE A 219 -14.08 15.04 11.82
CA PHE A 219 -12.95 14.31 11.24
C PHE A 219 -12.20 15.14 10.19
N ASN A 220 -12.93 15.87 9.33
CA ASN A 220 -12.34 16.70 8.28
C ASN A 220 -11.51 17.85 8.85
N ASP A 221 -11.96 18.50 9.93
CA ASP A 221 -11.19 19.56 10.60
C ASP A 221 -9.86 19.03 11.14
N LEU A 222 -9.90 17.85 11.78
CA LEU A 222 -8.71 17.20 12.30
C LEU A 222 -7.76 16.79 11.17
N SER A 223 -8.30 16.20 10.10
CA SER A 223 -7.52 15.77 8.93
C SER A 223 -6.83 16.96 8.25
N ALA A 224 -7.55 18.07 8.06
CA ALA A 224 -6.98 19.29 7.50
C ALA A 224 -5.88 19.90 8.39
N ALA A 225 -6.04 19.82 9.72
CA ALA A 225 -4.99 20.24 10.65
C ALA A 225 -3.75 19.35 10.55
N VAL A 226 -3.92 18.06 10.27
CA VAL A 226 -2.81 17.13 10.01
C VAL A 226 -2.08 17.47 8.71
N ASP A 227 -2.80 17.80 7.64
CA ASP A 227 -2.20 18.18 6.36
C ASP A 227 -1.38 19.47 6.48
N GLY A 228 -1.90 20.44 7.23
CA GLY A 228 -1.20 21.69 7.54
C GLY A 228 0.09 21.53 8.35
N MET A 229 0.37 20.36 8.95
CA MET A 229 1.63 20.11 9.67
C MET A 229 2.82 19.86 8.73
N SER A 230 2.58 19.46 7.49
CA SER A 230 3.67 19.23 6.53
C SER A 230 4.13 20.56 5.93
N ARG A 231 5.29 21.08 6.38
CA ARG A 231 5.90 22.31 5.85
C ARG A 231 6.44 22.18 4.42
N ARG A 232 6.29 21.00 3.81
CA ARG A 232 6.57 20.74 2.39
C ARG A 232 5.36 19.99 1.86
N THR A 233 4.65 20.59 0.92
CA THR A 233 3.72 19.92 0.00
C THR A 233 4.50 18.79 -0.70
N ASN A 234 4.54 17.62 -0.07
CA ASN A 234 5.19 16.43 -0.59
C ASN A 234 4.16 15.31 -0.47
N ASP A 235 3.78 14.73 -1.61
CA ASP A 235 2.78 13.67 -1.76
C ASP A 235 2.99 12.48 -0.81
N TYR A 236 4.22 12.24 -0.34
CA TYR A 236 4.55 11.10 0.52
C TYR A 236 3.83 11.09 1.88
N PHE A 237 3.63 12.26 2.51
CA PHE A 237 2.93 12.34 3.80
C PHE A 237 1.43 12.06 3.62
N GLU A 238 0.82 12.68 2.61
CA GLU A 238 -0.59 12.51 2.27
C GLU A 238 -0.86 11.07 1.83
N THR A 239 -0.04 10.51 0.94
CA THR A 239 -0.10 9.10 0.52
C THR A 239 0.00 8.15 1.72
N GLY A 240 0.92 8.41 2.66
CA GLY A 240 1.07 7.61 3.87
C GLY A 240 -0.17 7.66 4.78
N ARG A 241 -0.76 8.84 4.97
CA ARG A 241 -2.02 8.99 5.72
C ARG A 241 -3.17 8.27 5.04
N ASP A 242 -3.30 8.43 3.73
CA ASP A 242 -4.40 7.87 2.95
C ASP A 242 -4.33 6.33 2.94
N HIS A 243 -3.15 5.74 2.78
CA HIS A 243 -2.95 4.30 2.98
C HIS A 243 -3.33 3.84 4.39
N ALA A 244 -3.02 4.63 5.43
CA ALA A 244 -3.39 4.27 6.79
C ALA A 244 -4.92 4.26 6.97
N LEU A 245 -5.64 5.18 6.30
CA LEU A 245 -7.10 5.20 6.29
C LEU A 245 -7.72 4.02 5.53
N LEU A 246 -7.08 3.52 4.46
CA LEU A 246 -7.49 2.25 3.85
C LEU A 246 -7.32 1.08 4.83
N GLY A 247 -6.26 1.11 5.65
CA GLY A 247 -6.09 0.17 6.76
C GLY A 247 -7.20 0.29 7.81
N ALA A 248 -7.66 1.51 8.12
CA ALA A 248 -8.81 1.73 9.00
C ALA A 248 -10.09 1.08 8.45
N ASP A 249 -10.27 1.09 7.13
CA ASP A 249 -11.41 0.44 6.48
C ASP A 249 -11.33 -1.09 6.61
N VAL A 250 -10.14 -1.68 6.53
CA VAL A 250 -9.94 -3.11 6.83
C VAL A 250 -10.27 -3.42 8.30
N VAL A 251 -9.80 -2.61 9.26
CA VAL A 251 -10.17 -2.76 10.68
C VAL A 251 -11.69 -2.72 10.86
N ASN A 252 -12.35 -1.73 10.27
CA ASN A 252 -13.80 -1.57 10.37
C ASN A 252 -14.54 -2.76 9.73
N ALA A 253 -14.10 -3.23 8.57
CA ALA A 253 -14.67 -4.40 7.90
C ALA A 253 -14.54 -5.67 8.75
N LEU A 254 -13.39 -5.89 9.40
CA LEU A 254 -13.17 -7.03 10.30
C LEU A 254 -13.94 -6.90 11.63
N ARG A 255 -14.00 -5.70 12.21
CA ARG A 255 -14.77 -5.44 13.45
C ARG A 255 -16.26 -5.58 13.22
N ASN A 256 -16.74 -5.25 12.03
CA ASN A 256 -18.14 -5.35 11.65
C ASN A 256 -18.46 -6.65 10.88
N ALA A 257 -17.52 -7.61 10.82
CA ALA A 257 -17.72 -8.88 10.15
C ALA A 257 -18.90 -9.65 10.73
N ASP A 258 -19.65 -10.34 9.86
CA ASP A 258 -20.83 -11.11 10.24
C ASP A 258 -20.45 -12.21 11.26
N PRO A 259 -21.26 -12.50 12.29
CA PRO A 259 -20.96 -13.55 13.26
C PRO A 259 -20.72 -14.94 12.65
N GLY A 260 -21.29 -15.23 11.48
CA GLY A 260 -21.08 -16.46 10.72
C GLY A 260 -19.88 -16.45 9.80
N SER A 261 -19.16 -15.32 9.66
CA SER A 261 -17.92 -15.23 8.90
C SER A 261 -16.74 -15.81 9.71
N PRO A 262 -15.86 -16.63 9.11
CA PRO A 262 -14.67 -17.12 9.79
C PRO A 262 -13.74 -15.97 10.25
N LEU A 263 -13.73 -14.85 9.50
CA LEU A 263 -12.91 -13.69 9.83
C LEU A 263 -13.35 -12.97 11.11
N ARG A 264 -14.60 -13.14 11.56
CA ARG A 264 -15.05 -12.57 12.83
C ARG A 264 -14.29 -13.17 14.01
N ALA A 265 -14.16 -14.50 14.04
CA ALA A 265 -13.43 -15.20 15.08
C ALA A 265 -11.92 -14.97 14.95
N SER A 266 -11.38 -15.03 13.73
CA SER A 266 -9.96 -14.75 13.46
C SER A 266 -9.56 -13.36 13.89
N TRP A 267 -10.36 -12.33 13.57
CA TRP A 267 -10.08 -10.96 14.00
C TRP A 267 -10.13 -10.81 15.51
N GLY A 268 -11.09 -11.43 16.20
CA GLY A 268 -11.13 -11.41 17.66
C GLY A 268 -9.83 -11.95 18.28
N LEU A 269 -9.37 -13.10 17.80
CA LEU A 269 -8.14 -13.73 18.25
C LEU A 269 -6.91 -12.86 17.96
N VAL A 270 -6.80 -12.32 16.76
CA VAL A 270 -5.66 -11.49 16.33
C VAL A 270 -5.66 -10.13 17.03
N ARG A 271 -6.82 -9.51 17.24
CA ARG A 271 -6.96 -8.26 17.99
C ARG A 271 -6.41 -8.41 19.40
N ASP A 272 -6.82 -9.47 20.10
CA ASP A 272 -6.43 -9.75 21.49
C ASP A 272 -4.94 -10.11 21.60
N ASN A 273 -4.33 -10.57 20.50
CA ASN A 273 -2.92 -10.94 20.39
C ASN A 273 -2.15 -10.07 19.38
N SER A 274 -2.59 -8.83 19.15
CA SER A 274 -2.05 -8.01 18.05
C SER A 274 -0.55 -7.74 18.19
N MET A 275 -0.06 -7.71 19.44
CA MET A 275 1.34 -7.50 19.81
C MET A 275 2.09 -8.81 20.10
N ALA A 276 1.53 -9.99 19.79
CA ALA A 276 2.22 -11.27 19.99
C ALA A 276 3.47 -11.36 19.09
N ASN A 277 4.54 -11.99 19.60
CA ASN A 277 5.77 -12.15 18.82
C ASN A 277 5.50 -13.06 17.61
N PRO A 278 5.73 -12.58 16.36
CA PRO A 278 5.46 -13.35 15.15
C PRO A 278 6.21 -14.68 15.04
N THR A 279 7.31 -14.86 15.78
CA THR A 279 8.11 -16.10 15.80
C THR A 279 7.66 -17.09 16.87
N GLN A 280 6.68 -16.70 17.71
CA GLN A 280 6.23 -17.46 18.88
C GLN A 280 4.70 -17.43 18.99
N LEU A 281 4.00 -17.36 17.85
CA LEU A 281 2.54 -17.34 17.80
C LEU A 281 1.93 -18.65 18.31
N ASP A 282 2.58 -19.77 18.01
CA ASP A 282 2.23 -21.12 18.47
C ASP A 282 2.37 -21.29 20.00
N GLN A 283 3.18 -20.45 20.65
CA GLN A 283 3.38 -20.44 22.10
C GLN A 283 2.34 -19.61 22.86
N GLN A 284 1.47 -18.87 22.16
CA GLN A 284 0.39 -18.10 22.78
C GLN A 284 -0.80 -19.01 23.17
N PRO A 285 -1.72 -18.53 24.02
CA PRO A 285 -3.03 -19.16 24.17
C PRO A 285 -3.75 -19.27 22.81
N ASP A 286 -4.36 -20.42 22.53
CA ASP A 286 -4.92 -20.78 21.21
C ASP A 286 -3.88 -20.72 20.05
N GLY A 287 -2.61 -20.95 20.38
CA GLY A 287 -1.46 -20.72 19.50
C GLY A 287 -1.51 -21.40 18.14
N GLU A 288 -2.06 -22.62 18.04
CA GLU A 288 -2.24 -23.30 16.74
C GLU A 288 -3.16 -22.47 15.82
N ARG A 289 -4.31 -22.03 16.33
CA ARG A 289 -5.24 -21.19 15.54
C ARG A 289 -4.64 -19.81 15.29
N LEU A 290 -3.94 -19.23 16.26
CA LEU A 290 -3.32 -17.92 16.11
C LEU A 290 -2.22 -17.94 15.04
N ALA A 291 -1.42 -19.00 14.97
CA ALA A 291 -0.35 -19.18 13.99
C ALA A 291 -0.85 -19.16 12.54
N HIS A 292 -2.12 -19.52 12.30
CA HIS A 292 -2.77 -19.39 10.99
C HIS A 292 -3.56 -18.08 10.84
N ALA A 293 -4.35 -17.72 11.85
CA ALA A 293 -5.22 -16.54 11.77
C ALA A 293 -4.43 -15.23 11.69
N TYR A 294 -3.29 -15.13 12.39
CA TYR A 294 -2.46 -13.92 12.43
C TYR A 294 -1.86 -13.58 11.06
N PRO A 295 -1.10 -14.46 10.38
CA PRO A 295 -0.59 -14.17 9.04
C PRO A 295 -1.71 -13.94 8.03
N ALA A 296 -2.81 -14.71 8.09
CA ALA A 296 -3.98 -14.51 7.24
C ALA A 296 -4.59 -13.10 7.37
N VAL A 297 -4.86 -12.66 8.61
CA VAL A 297 -5.37 -11.32 8.90
C VAL A 297 -4.35 -10.25 8.53
N ARG A 298 -3.07 -10.43 8.88
CA ARG A 298 -2.00 -9.50 8.51
C ARG A 298 -1.95 -9.30 6.99
N ASN A 299 -2.12 -10.35 6.20
CA ASN A 299 -2.12 -10.27 4.75
C ASN A 299 -3.26 -9.38 4.22
N LEU A 300 -4.42 -9.36 4.87
CA LEU A 300 -5.52 -8.46 4.50
C LEU A 300 -5.16 -6.97 4.65
N PHE A 301 -4.26 -6.62 5.57
CA PHE A 301 -3.76 -5.25 5.71
C PHE A 301 -2.66 -4.90 4.71
N VAL A 302 -1.95 -5.91 4.18
CA VAL A 302 -1.04 -5.72 3.05
C VAL A 302 -1.84 -5.52 1.76
N GLU A 303 -2.92 -6.30 1.60
CA GLU A 303 -3.83 -6.31 0.46
C GLU A 303 -5.08 -5.44 0.73
N TYR A 304 -4.86 -4.26 1.30
CA TYR A 304 -5.92 -3.38 1.84
C TYR A 304 -6.94 -2.91 0.80
N ASP A 305 -6.54 -2.88 -0.47
CA ASP A 305 -7.35 -2.53 -1.63
C ASP A 305 -8.36 -3.65 -1.97
N ARG A 306 -7.96 -4.91 -1.81
CA ARG A 306 -8.78 -6.10 -2.10
C ARG A 306 -9.53 -6.62 -0.88
N ALA A 307 -8.98 -6.41 0.32
CA ALA A 307 -9.48 -7.00 1.56
C ALA A 307 -10.95 -6.67 1.88
N PRO A 308 -11.46 -5.43 1.75
CA PRO A 308 -12.86 -5.13 2.05
C PRO A 308 -13.84 -5.95 1.20
N HIS A 309 -13.53 -6.18 -0.07
CA HIS A 309 -14.36 -6.99 -0.97
C HIS A 309 -14.35 -8.46 -0.57
N PHE A 310 -13.17 -8.99 -0.26
CA PHE A 310 -12.99 -10.34 0.26
C PHE A 310 -13.73 -10.56 1.59
N ILE A 311 -13.61 -9.64 2.54
CA ILE A 311 -14.32 -9.68 3.83
C ILE A 311 -15.84 -9.64 3.60
N ASN A 312 -16.32 -8.77 2.70
CA ASN A 312 -17.74 -8.69 2.39
C ASN A 312 -18.29 -9.97 1.75
N ALA A 313 -17.52 -10.62 0.86
CA ALA A 313 -17.89 -11.92 0.32
C ALA A 313 -18.05 -12.96 1.43
N LEU A 314 -17.10 -13.02 2.37
CA LEU A 314 -17.19 -13.93 3.52
C LEU A 314 -18.31 -13.54 4.49
N ASN A 315 -18.69 -12.27 4.61
CA ASN A 315 -19.82 -11.87 5.46
C ASN A 315 -21.15 -12.44 4.98
N VAL A 316 -21.37 -12.50 3.66
CA VAL A 316 -22.59 -13.10 3.08
C VAL A 316 -22.44 -14.60 2.78
N GLY A 317 -21.27 -15.16 3.03
CA GLY A 317 -20.94 -16.53 2.63
C GLY A 317 -21.05 -16.71 1.11
N GLY A 318 -20.54 -15.75 0.36
CA GLY A 318 -20.48 -15.76 -1.11
C GLY A 318 -19.12 -16.21 -1.61
N THR A 319 -18.75 -15.76 -2.81
CA THR A 319 -17.48 -16.12 -3.45
C THR A 319 -16.62 -14.91 -3.73
N TYR A 320 -15.30 -15.08 -3.67
CA TYR A 320 -14.31 -14.10 -4.08
C TYR A 320 -13.12 -14.84 -4.71
N ALA A 321 -12.57 -14.32 -5.80
CA ALA A 321 -11.43 -14.93 -6.48
C ALA A 321 -10.51 -13.87 -7.04
N ASP A 322 -9.39 -13.64 -6.36
CA ASP A 322 -8.41 -12.65 -6.76
C ASP A 322 -7.00 -13.15 -6.47
N GLY A 323 -6.17 -13.23 -7.51
CA GLY A 323 -4.82 -13.72 -7.40
C GLY A 323 -4.12 -13.64 -8.75
N HIS A 324 -2.86 -13.25 -8.73
CA HIS A 324 -2.07 -13.15 -9.94
C HIS A 324 -1.68 -14.56 -10.41
N THR A 325 -1.60 -14.73 -11.73
CA THR A 325 -1.10 -15.97 -12.34
C THR A 325 0.21 -15.70 -13.06
N SER A 326 1.03 -16.74 -13.25
CA SER A 326 2.21 -16.66 -14.08
C SER A 326 1.82 -16.35 -15.53
N ARG A 327 2.67 -15.58 -16.21
CA ARG A 327 2.53 -15.33 -17.65
C ARG A 327 2.91 -16.54 -18.50
N GLU A 328 3.83 -17.35 -17.98
CA GLU A 328 4.33 -18.55 -18.66
C GLU A 328 3.34 -19.71 -18.53
N ASP A 329 2.64 -19.78 -17.40
CA ASP A 329 1.64 -20.80 -17.11
C ASP A 329 0.49 -20.20 -16.30
N ALA A 330 -0.64 -19.95 -16.97
CA ALA A 330 -1.82 -19.37 -16.34
C ALA A 330 -2.48 -20.29 -15.29
N SER A 331 -2.10 -21.57 -15.22
CA SER A 331 -2.51 -22.48 -14.16
C SER A 331 -1.70 -22.30 -12.87
N ARG A 332 -0.59 -21.56 -12.93
CA ARG A 332 0.29 -21.31 -11.78
C ARG A 332 0.08 -19.92 -11.25
N PHE A 333 0.05 -19.78 -9.94
CA PHE A 333 -0.08 -18.48 -9.30
C PHE A 333 1.25 -17.73 -9.27
N SER A 334 1.16 -16.41 -9.30
CA SER A 334 2.26 -15.48 -9.03
C SER A 334 1.80 -14.49 -7.95
N GLY A 335 2.71 -13.88 -7.20
CA GLY A 335 2.34 -12.93 -6.15
C GLY A 335 1.41 -13.49 -5.06
N SER A 336 0.57 -12.62 -4.50
CA SER A 336 -0.42 -12.91 -3.44
C SER A 336 -1.80 -13.25 -3.99
N GLY A 337 -2.62 -13.90 -3.18
CA GLY A 337 -3.99 -14.28 -3.53
C GLY A 337 -4.95 -14.33 -2.35
N LEU A 338 -6.21 -14.01 -2.64
CA LEU A 338 -7.35 -14.02 -1.74
C LEU A 338 -8.51 -14.73 -2.44
N TYR A 339 -8.94 -15.87 -1.90
CA TYR A 339 -10.01 -16.68 -2.45
C TYR A 339 -10.98 -17.10 -1.36
N ALA A 340 -12.28 -17.02 -1.65
CA ALA A 340 -13.34 -17.43 -0.74
C ALA A 340 -14.45 -18.15 -1.48
N ALA A 341 -15.03 -19.15 -0.83
CA ALA A 341 -16.27 -19.79 -1.26
C ALA A 341 -17.10 -20.20 -0.04
N GLY A 342 -18.28 -19.61 0.13
CA GLY A 342 -19.08 -19.84 1.33
C GLY A 342 -18.35 -19.31 2.57
N ASN A 343 -18.06 -20.20 3.51
CA ASN A 343 -17.28 -19.88 4.71
C ASN A 343 -15.81 -20.28 4.60
N ASP A 344 -15.40 -20.86 3.48
CA ASP A 344 -14.03 -21.29 3.28
C ASP A 344 -13.22 -20.15 2.68
N LEU A 345 -11.95 -20.07 3.09
CA LEU A 345 -11.02 -19.09 2.55
C LEU A 345 -9.64 -19.68 2.34
N VAL A 346 -8.93 -19.12 1.36
CA VAL A 346 -7.55 -19.43 1.04
C VAL A 346 -6.84 -18.11 0.80
N VAL A 347 -5.79 -17.83 1.57
CA VAL A 347 -5.04 -16.58 1.48
C VAL A 347 -3.54 -16.85 1.49
N TRP A 348 -2.78 -16.17 0.65
CA TRP A 348 -1.31 -16.22 0.68
C TRP A 348 -0.70 -14.88 0.31
N ASN A 349 0.49 -14.64 0.83
CA ASN A 349 1.25 -13.41 0.60
C ASN A 349 2.08 -13.48 -0.70
N ALA A 350 2.77 -12.38 -1.03
CA ALA A 350 3.56 -12.29 -2.26
C ALA A 350 4.73 -13.30 -2.34
N SER A 351 5.25 -13.79 -1.21
CA SER A 351 6.28 -14.83 -1.19
C SER A 351 5.72 -16.25 -1.35
N GLY A 352 4.40 -16.40 -1.38
CA GLY A 352 3.70 -17.67 -1.58
C GLY A 352 3.33 -18.40 -0.29
N LYS A 353 3.71 -17.88 0.88
CA LYS A 353 3.29 -18.47 2.17
C LYS A 353 1.87 -18.05 2.50
N GLY A 354 1.04 -19.00 2.91
CA GLY A 354 -0.36 -18.72 3.22
C GLY A 354 -1.02 -19.76 4.11
N ASP A 355 -2.32 -19.55 4.30
CA ASP A 355 -3.17 -20.40 5.13
C ASP A 355 -4.55 -20.53 4.47
N ALA A 356 -5.14 -21.72 4.64
CA ALA A 356 -6.50 -22.02 4.22
C ALA A 356 -7.33 -22.40 5.44
N TYR A 357 -8.57 -21.88 5.48
CA TYR A 357 -9.60 -22.31 6.42
C TYR A 357 -10.68 -23.02 5.62
N ILE A 358 -10.69 -24.35 5.66
CA ILE A 358 -11.57 -25.22 4.89
C ILE A 358 -12.37 -26.08 5.86
N ASP A 359 -13.70 -26.11 5.72
CA ASP A 359 -14.60 -26.93 6.53
C ASP A 359 -14.35 -26.78 8.05
N GLY A 360 -14.05 -25.56 8.47
CA GLY A 360 -13.82 -25.24 9.88
C GLY A 360 -12.40 -25.46 10.40
N THR A 361 -11.47 -25.92 9.54
CA THR A 361 -10.12 -26.33 9.91
C THR A 361 -9.07 -25.46 9.20
N TRP A 362 -8.06 -25.03 9.95
CA TRP A 362 -6.91 -24.33 9.39
C TRP A 362 -5.85 -25.30 8.88
N GLN A 363 -5.22 -24.96 7.77
CA GLN A 363 -4.01 -25.63 7.27
C GLN A 363 -3.10 -24.63 6.57
N SER A 364 -1.79 -24.80 6.71
CA SER A 364 -0.83 -24.03 5.94
C SER A 364 -0.81 -24.48 4.49
N ILE A 365 -0.54 -23.52 3.61
CA ILE A 365 -0.39 -23.76 2.17
C ILE A 365 0.88 -23.07 1.66
N ASP A 366 1.43 -23.64 0.60
CA ASP A 366 2.43 -22.96 -0.23
C ASP A 366 1.84 -22.74 -1.62
N ARG A 367 1.88 -21.51 -2.12
CA ARG A 367 1.40 -21.15 -3.46
C ARG A 367 2.03 -22.04 -4.53
N ASP A 368 3.28 -22.45 -4.36
CA ASP A 368 3.96 -23.29 -5.34
C ASP A 368 3.40 -24.72 -5.39
N ASP A 369 2.61 -25.14 -4.39
CA ASP A 369 1.85 -26.39 -4.44
C ASP A 369 0.44 -26.18 -5.04
N LEU A 370 0.02 -24.94 -5.29
CA LEU A 370 -1.32 -24.64 -5.81
C LEU A 370 -1.36 -24.62 -7.34
N VAL A 371 -2.46 -25.14 -7.90
CA VAL A 371 -2.78 -25.10 -9.31
C VAL A 371 -4.18 -24.53 -9.50
N LYS A 372 -4.30 -23.61 -10.44
CA LYS A 372 -5.55 -22.97 -10.85
C LYS A 372 -6.11 -23.66 -12.07
N THR A 373 -7.36 -24.09 -12.00
CA THR A 373 -8.14 -24.50 -13.17
C THR A 373 -9.29 -23.52 -13.35
N VAL A 374 -9.41 -22.96 -14.56
CA VAL A 374 -10.52 -22.06 -14.89
C VAL A 374 -11.53 -22.82 -15.75
N GLY A 375 -12.70 -23.06 -15.18
CA GLY A 375 -13.82 -23.71 -15.83
C GLY A 375 -14.68 -22.74 -16.65
N SER A 376 -15.77 -23.27 -17.22
CA SER A 376 -16.77 -22.44 -17.90
C SER A 376 -17.45 -21.48 -16.91
N ARG A 377 -17.90 -20.31 -17.41
CA ARG A 377 -18.67 -19.31 -16.63
C ARG A 377 -17.91 -18.70 -15.44
N GLY A 378 -16.58 -18.67 -15.51
CA GLY A 378 -15.75 -18.03 -14.49
C GLY A 378 -15.56 -18.84 -13.21
N ILE A 379 -15.91 -20.13 -13.23
CA ILE A 379 -15.59 -21.06 -12.15
C ILE A 379 -14.07 -21.17 -12.02
N VAL A 380 -13.57 -21.07 -10.80
CA VAL A 380 -12.14 -21.24 -10.47
C VAL A 380 -12.01 -22.37 -9.46
N ASP A 381 -11.29 -23.41 -9.86
CA ASP A 381 -10.84 -24.47 -8.97
C ASP A 381 -9.39 -24.20 -8.55
N ILE A 382 -9.13 -24.37 -7.26
CA ILE A 382 -7.78 -24.36 -6.70
C ILE A 382 -7.51 -25.77 -6.22
N ASP A 383 -6.54 -26.43 -6.86
CA ASP A 383 -6.05 -27.74 -6.48
C ASP A 383 -4.74 -27.59 -5.71
N MET A 384 -4.55 -28.41 -4.69
CA MET A 384 -3.29 -28.54 -3.96
C MET A 384 -2.59 -29.82 -4.40
N ASN A 385 -1.45 -29.63 -5.04
CA ASN A 385 -0.56 -30.67 -5.55
C ASN A 385 0.70 -30.72 -4.71
N THR A 386 0.68 -31.56 -3.68
CA THR A 386 1.87 -31.89 -2.90
C THR A 386 2.59 -33.09 -3.54
N PRO A 387 3.85 -33.36 -3.16
CA PRO A 387 4.55 -34.58 -3.60
C PRO A 387 3.82 -35.89 -3.27
N THR A 388 2.89 -35.86 -2.30
CA THR A 388 2.22 -37.05 -1.76
C THR A 388 0.72 -37.10 -2.05
N SER A 389 0.11 -36.02 -2.52
CA SER A 389 -1.34 -35.94 -2.78
C SER A 389 -1.68 -34.85 -3.80
N CYS A 390 -2.74 -35.10 -4.56
CA CYS A 390 -3.40 -34.12 -5.41
C CYS A 390 -4.87 -34.08 -4.96
N SER A 391 -5.32 -32.93 -4.48
CA SER A 391 -6.69 -32.77 -3.97
C SER A 391 -7.21 -31.37 -4.25
N GLN A 392 -8.50 -31.26 -4.56
CA GLN A 392 -9.16 -29.97 -4.68
C GLN A 392 -9.21 -29.28 -3.33
N LEU A 393 -8.64 -28.09 -3.25
CA LEU A 393 -8.59 -27.26 -2.05
C LEU A 393 -9.83 -26.35 -1.94
N LEU A 394 -10.20 -25.71 -3.04
CA LEU A 394 -11.32 -24.76 -3.07
C LEU A 394 -12.02 -24.77 -4.43
N HIS A 395 -13.35 -24.73 -4.42
CA HIS A 395 -14.20 -24.56 -5.60
C HIS A 395 -14.88 -23.19 -5.53
N VAL A 396 -14.56 -22.28 -6.45
CA VAL A 396 -15.14 -20.94 -6.50
C VAL A 396 -16.07 -20.82 -7.71
N ASP A 397 -17.37 -20.99 -7.49
CA ASP A 397 -18.40 -20.68 -8.49
C ASP A 397 -18.98 -19.28 -8.26
N PRO A 398 -18.73 -18.30 -9.15
CA PRO A 398 -19.23 -16.94 -8.99
C PRO A 398 -20.77 -16.82 -8.97
N ASN A 399 -21.48 -17.89 -9.35
CA ASN A 399 -22.94 -17.96 -9.34
C ASN A 399 -23.49 -18.76 -8.14
N ALA A 400 -22.63 -19.21 -7.22
CA ALA A 400 -23.05 -19.93 -6.04
C ALA A 400 -23.99 -19.06 -5.18
N PRO A 401 -25.06 -19.64 -4.60
CA PRO A 401 -25.94 -18.91 -3.73
C PRO A 401 -25.20 -18.47 -2.45
N GLN A 402 -25.43 -17.23 -2.03
CA GLN A 402 -24.92 -16.71 -0.77
C GLN A 402 -25.54 -17.48 0.41
N LEU A 403 -24.72 -17.83 1.41
CA LEU A 403 -25.17 -18.54 2.62
C LEU A 403 -25.96 -17.66 3.58
N ARG A 404 -25.78 -16.33 3.50
CA ARG A 404 -26.38 -15.35 4.39
C ARG A 404 -26.87 -14.14 3.60
N PRO A 405 -27.95 -13.47 4.07
CA PRO A 405 -28.39 -12.23 3.45
C PRO A 405 -27.33 -11.13 3.64
N ALA A 406 -27.18 -10.26 2.64
CA ALA A 406 -26.42 -9.04 2.81
C ALA A 406 -27.02 -8.21 3.96
N ALA A 407 -26.20 -7.85 4.95
CA ALA A 407 -26.63 -7.02 6.05
C ALA A 407 -27.18 -5.69 5.51
N ARG A 408 -28.42 -5.34 5.86
CA ARG A 408 -28.91 -3.96 5.68
C ARG A 408 -28.14 -3.10 6.68
N ARG A 409 -27.37 -2.12 6.20
CA ARG A 409 -26.75 -1.12 7.08
C ARG A 409 -27.83 -0.50 7.96
N ALA A 410 -27.71 -0.67 9.27
CA ALA A 410 -28.61 -0.06 10.24
C ALA A 410 -28.32 1.45 10.30
N ASP A 411 -29.37 2.22 10.01
CA ASP A 411 -29.60 3.63 10.33
C ASP A 411 -28.41 4.41 10.91
N SER A 412 -27.63 5.04 10.02
CA SER A 412 -26.78 6.14 10.37
C SER A 412 -27.61 7.42 10.19
N SER A 413 -27.92 8.09 11.29
CA SER A 413 -28.36 9.50 11.36
C SER A 413 -27.23 10.45 10.92
N LEU A 414 -26.65 10.17 9.76
CA LEU A 414 -25.85 11.12 9.01
C LEU A 414 -26.81 12.18 8.49
N GLY A 415 -26.51 13.44 8.79
CA GLY A 415 -27.19 14.57 8.17
C GLY A 415 -27.22 14.40 6.65
N GLU A 416 -28.22 15.01 6.02
CA GLU A 416 -28.66 14.91 4.62
C GLU A 416 -27.60 15.16 3.51
N ASN A 417 -26.31 15.05 3.77
CA ASN A 417 -25.22 15.14 2.79
C ASN A 417 -24.27 13.93 2.72
N ASP A 418 -24.52 12.82 3.43
CA ASP A 418 -23.73 11.59 3.25
C ASP A 418 -24.63 10.37 3.02
N GLN A 419 -24.64 9.85 1.79
CA GLN A 419 -25.27 8.56 1.48
C GLN A 419 -24.28 7.40 1.70
N PRO A 420 -24.67 6.33 2.43
CA PRO A 420 -23.87 5.13 2.55
C PRO A 420 -24.05 4.22 1.32
N PHE A 421 -22.93 3.84 0.71
CA PHE A 421 -22.68 2.68 -0.16
C PHE A 421 -23.93 1.98 -0.73
N ALA A 422 -24.37 2.44 -1.89
CA ALA A 422 -25.12 1.62 -2.84
C ALA A 422 -24.16 1.16 -3.95
N HIS A 423 -23.93 -0.16 -4.03
CA HIS A 423 -23.31 -0.93 -5.10
C HIS A 423 -22.46 -0.18 -6.15
N VAL A 424 -21.13 -0.25 -6.01
CA VAL A 424 -20.22 -0.17 -7.16
C VAL A 424 -19.76 -1.59 -7.47
N GLY A 425 -20.58 -2.31 -8.23
CA GLY A 425 -20.02 -3.20 -9.22
C GLY A 425 -19.20 -2.30 -10.15
N GLY A 426 -17.91 -2.63 -10.32
CA GLY A 426 -17.05 -1.95 -11.27
C GLY A 426 -17.75 -1.83 -12.62
N VAL A 427 -17.36 -0.81 -13.40
CA VAL A 427 -17.71 -0.57 -14.82
C VAL A 427 -18.65 0.63 -15.12
N LYS A 428 -19.27 1.37 -14.18
CA LYS A 428 -20.06 2.58 -14.59
C LYS A 428 -19.92 3.89 -13.82
N ALA A 429 -19.31 3.96 -12.63
CA ALA A 429 -19.27 5.20 -11.86
C ALA A 429 -18.02 6.08 -12.09
N TYR A 430 -16.92 5.52 -12.60
CA TYR A 430 -15.72 6.31 -12.92
C TYR A 430 -15.89 7.24 -14.13
N THR A 431 -16.90 7.02 -14.97
CA THR A 431 -17.05 7.76 -16.23
C THR A 431 -17.87 9.06 -16.12
N GLN A 432 -18.42 9.40 -14.95
CA GLN A 432 -19.21 10.64 -14.77
C GLN A 432 -18.75 11.57 -13.65
N ALA A 433 -17.78 11.18 -12.82
CA ALA A 433 -17.18 12.07 -11.80
C ALA A 433 -15.81 12.64 -12.20
N ILE A 434 -15.29 12.28 -13.39
CA ILE A 434 -14.01 12.80 -13.94
C ILE A 434 -14.26 13.96 -14.94
N ALA A 435 -15.51 14.31 -15.22
CA ALA A 435 -15.86 15.51 -15.98
C ALA A 435 -15.91 16.75 -15.07
N GLY A 436 -14.80 17.03 -14.38
CA GLY A 436 -14.49 18.35 -13.82
C GLY A 436 -13.56 19.10 -14.78
N PRO A 437 -13.63 20.43 -14.88
CA PRO A 437 -12.86 21.23 -15.85
C PRO A 437 -11.33 21.28 -15.61
N GLU A 438 -10.75 20.33 -14.87
CA GLU A 438 -9.33 20.33 -14.42
C GLU A 438 -8.50 19.11 -14.86
N ASN A 439 -9.01 18.24 -15.75
CA ASN A 439 -8.22 17.11 -16.27
C ASN A 439 -7.48 17.46 -17.57
N ASP A 440 -6.24 16.97 -17.71
CA ASP A 440 -5.44 17.15 -18.94
C ASP A 440 -6.13 16.42 -20.11
N PRO A 441 -6.37 17.08 -21.26
CA PRO A 441 -7.09 16.48 -22.39
C PRO A 441 -6.41 15.22 -22.95
N LEU A 442 -5.11 15.01 -22.72
CA LEU A 442 -4.42 13.79 -23.12
C LEU A 442 -4.92 12.56 -22.36
N LEU A 443 -5.42 12.71 -21.13
CA LEU A 443 -5.96 11.60 -20.36
C LEU A 443 -7.24 11.05 -21.00
N ASP A 444 -8.23 11.91 -21.24
CA ASP A 444 -9.49 11.53 -21.90
C ASP A 444 -9.24 10.89 -23.28
N GLN A 445 -8.28 11.45 -24.03
CA GLN A 445 -7.90 10.94 -25.34
C GLN A 445 -7.22 9.57 -25.26
N ALA A 446 -6.32 9.37 -24.28
CA ALA A 446 -5.67 8.10 -24.04
C ALA A 446 -6.66 7.01 -23.60
N GLU A 447 -7.61 7.33 -22.70
CA GLU A 447 -8.67 6.40 -22.32
C GLU A 447 -9.51 5.98 -23.53
N ALA A 448 -9.93 6.94 -24.35
CA ALA A 448 -10.70 6.66 -25.55
C ALA A 448 -9.91 5.78 -26.54
N ALA A 449 -8.61 6.00 -26.67
CA ALA A 449 -7.73 5.22 -27.53
C ALA A 449 -7.52 3.78 -27.01
N VAL A 450 -7.31 3.60 -25.70
CA VAL A 450 -7.20 2.28 -25.08
C VAL A 450 -8.51 1.50 -25.18
N ARG A 451 -9.67 2.14 -25.01
CA ARG A 451 -10.98 1.49 -25.23
C ARG A 451 -11.14 0.97 -26.66
N ARG A 452 -10.72 1.75 -27.67
CA ARG A 452 -10.74 1.31 -29.08
C ARG A 452 -9.79 0.13 -29.32
N GLN A 453 -8.60 0.17 -28.71
CA GLN A 453 -7.61 -0.90 -28.80
C GLN A 453 -8.16 -2.19 -28.16
N GLY A 454 -8.69 -2.12 -26.94
CA GLY A 454 -9.27 -3.27 -26.21
C GLY A 454 -10.45 -3.90 -26.94
N ALA A 455 -11.34 -3.08 -27.52
CA ALA A 455 -12.47 -3.56 -28.32
C ALA A 455 -12.02 -4.36 -29.56
N THR A 456 -10.87 -4.04 -30.15
CA THR A 456 -10.30 -4.79 -31.28
C THR A 456 -9.78 -6.16 -30.85
N SER A 457 -9.39 -6.31 -29.58
CA SER A 457 -8.91 -7.57 -28.98
C SER A 457 -9.99 -8.31 -28.17
N GLY A 458 -11.24 -7.85 -28.17
CA GLY A 458 -12.33 -8.44 -27.39
C GLY A 458 -12.17 -8.31 -25.87
N ARG A 459 -11.33 -7.38 -25.40
CA ARG A 459 -11.17 -7.06 -23.98
C ARG A 459 -12.08 -5.90 -23.57
N GLU A 460 -12.72 -6.04 -22.41
CA GLU A 460 -13.39 -4.93 -21.74
C GLU A 460 -12.35 -4.02 -21.06
N TYR A 461 -12.73 -2.76 -20.83
CA TYR A 461 -11.86 -1.81 -20.15
C TYR A 461 -11.83 -2.11 -18.65
N ASP A 462 -10.67 -2.52 -18.17
CA ASP A 462 -10.37 -2.98 -16.81
C ASP A 462 -9.29 -2.09 -16.13
N ASP A 463 -8.85 -2.47 -14.93
CA ASP A 463 -7.87 -1.67 -14.17
C ASP A 463 -6.51 -1.59 -14.88
N GLN A 464 -6.10 -2.64 -15.60
CA GLN A 464 -4.90 -2.59 -16.45
C GLN A 464 -5.06 -1.60 -17.61
N SER A 465 -6.27 -1.52 -18.18
CA SER A 465 -6.60 -0.53 -19.21
C SER A 465 -6.57 0.90 -18.65
N ALA A 466 -6.96 1.10 -17.39
CA ALA A 466 -6.85 2.38 -16.70
C ALA A 466 -5.39 2.78 -16.44
N CYS A 467 -4.57 1.87 -15.90
CA CYS A 467 -3.13 2.08 -15.73
C CYS A 467 -2.46 2.39 -17.08
N MET A 468 -2.80 1.63 -18.12
CA MET A 468 -2.30 1.85 -19.48
C MET A 468 -2.68 3.22 -20.03
N ALA A 469 -3.93 3.65 -19.86
CA ALA A 469 -4.41 4.95 -20.35
C ALA A 469 -3.71 6.11 -19.64
N ALA A 470 -3.59 6.05 -18.30
CA ALA A 470 -2.90 7.08 -17.53
C ALA A 470 -1.40 7.14 -17.89
N SER A 471 -0.75 5.99 -18.02
CA SER A 471 0.65 5.89 -18.46
C SER A 471 0.85 6.38 -19.90
N ALA A 472 -0.09 6.11 -20.80
CA ALA A 472 -0.07 6.60 -22.17
C ALA A 472 -0.21 8.13 -22.25
N ALA A 473 -1.07 8.74 -21.43
CA ALA A 473 -1.20 10.19 -21.34
C ALA A 473 0.10 10.86 -20.82
N CYS A 474 0.70 10.28 -19.78
CA CYS A 474 2.01 10.73 -19.27
C CYS A 474 3.11 10.61 -20.34
N LEU A 475 3.17 9.46 -21.04
CA LEU A 475 4.13 9.21 -22.11
C LEU A 475 3.97 10.21 -23.26
N ALA A 476 2.73 10.50 -23.67
CA ALA A 476 2.43 11.51 -24.69
C ALA A 476 2.99 12.87 -24.30
N LYS A 477 2.66 13.33 -23.10
CA LYS A 477 3.08 14.64 -22.60
C LYS A 477 4.60 14.76 -22.47
N ALA A 478 5.24 13.73 -21.90
CA ALA A 478 6.70 13.70 -21.71
C ALA A 478 7.48 13.72 -23.03
N ASN A 479 6.87 13.23 -24.12
CA ASN A 479 7.46 13.22 -25.46
C ASN A 479 6.96 14.35 -26.37
N GLY A 480 6.24 15.33 -25.81
CA GLY A 480 5.80 16.53 -26.53
C GLY A 480 4.63 16.29 -27.50
N LEU A 481 3.90 15.19 -27.37
CA LEU A 481 2.65 15.00 -28.11
C LEU A 481 1.57 15.90 -27.52
N SER A 482 0.81 16.56 -28.39
CA SER A 482 -0.27 17.47 -28.02
C SER A 482 -1.64 16.79 -28.04
N GLN A 483 -1.73 15.57 -28.58
CA GLN A 483 -2.93 14.74 -28.60
C GLN A 483 -2.60 13.24 -28.63
N VAL A 484 -3.56 12.40 -28.26
CA VAL A 484 -3.48 10.93 -28.38
C VAL A 484 -4.56 10.41 -29.32
N ASP A 485 -4.20 10.11 -30.57
CA ASP A 485 -5.14 9.59 -31.57
C ASP A 485 -5.26 8.07 -31.50
N HIS A 486 -4.13 7.38 -31.29
CA HIS A 486 -4.07 5.93 -31.20
C HIS A 486 -3.15 5.44 -30.08
N VAL A 487 -3.57 4.35 -29.44
CA VAL A 487 -2.73 3.53 -28.57
C VAL A 487 -2.65 2.15 -29.20
N LEU A 488 -1.45 1.73 -29.56
CA LEU A 488 -1.19 0.50 -30.32
C LEU A 488 -0.21 -0.40 -29.56
N LEU A 489 -0.30 -1.70 -29.79
CA LEU A 489 0.62 -2.68 -29.24
C LEU A 489 1.55 -3.21 -30.34
N SER A 490 2.80 -3.57 -29.99
CA SER A 490 3.74 -4.14 -30.95
C SER A 490 3.23 -5.46 -31.54
N GLU A 491 3.42 -5.64 -32.84
CA GLU A 491 3.31 -6.96 -33.46
C GLU A 491 4.62 -7.74 -33.25
N ALA A 492 4.55 -9.07 -33.28
CA ALA A 492 5.74 -9.91 -33.19
C ALA A 492 6.66 -9.66 -34.38
N CYS A 493 7.86 -9.14 -34.13
CA CYS A 493 8.85 -8.87 -35.17
C CYS A 493 10.27 -9.04 -34.62
N GLY A 494 10.99 -10.07 -35.12
CA GLY A 494 12.35 -10.37 -34.67
C GLY A 494 12.40 -10.72 -33.19
N ALA A 495 13.15 -9.93 -32.41
CA ALA A 495 13.30 -10.12 -30.96
C ALA A 495 12.17 -9.50 -30.11
N VAL A 496 11.24 -8.77 -30.74
CA VAL A 496 10.11 -8.12 -30.05
C VAL A 496 8.90 -9.05 -30.09
N GLY A 497 8.38 -9.39 -28.91
CA GLY A 497 7.17 -10.16 -28.73
C GLY A 497 5.90 -9.38 -29.09
N GLN A 498 4.84 -10.12 -29.44
CA GLN A 498 3.51 -9.53 -29.61
C GLN A 498 3.06 -8.88 -28.30
N GLY A 499 2.68 -7.61 -28.34
CA GLY A 499 2.24 -6.85 -27.18
C GLY A 499 3.34 -6.41 -26.21
N GLU A 500 4.63 -6.63 -26.53
CA GLU A 500 5.75 -6.25 -25.66
C GLU A 500 5.84 -4.73 -25.44
N ASN A 501 5.60 -3.93 -26.48
CA ASN A 501 5.66 -2.47 -26.43
C ASN A 501 4.29 -1.83 -26.71
N LEU A 502 4.04 -0.74 -25.98
CA LEU A 502 2.93 0.17 -26.15
C LEU A 502 3.41 1.39 -26.94
N PHE A 503 2.64 1.80 -27.96
CA PHE A 503 2.88 2.99 -28.76
C PHE A 503 1.74 3.99 -28.58
N VAL A 504 2.07 5.23 -28.31
CA VAL A 504 1.14 6.36 -28.31
C VAL A 504 1.40 7.17 -29.57
N VAL A 505 0.38 7.36 -30.41
CA VAL A 505 0.51 7.95 -31.75
C VAL A 505 -0.41 9.16 -31.88
N GLN A 506 0.17 10.23 -32.43
CA GLN A 506 -0.53 11.44 -32.87
C GLN A 506 -0.50 11.49 -34.41
N GLY A 507 -1.69 11.57 -35.03
CA GLY A 507 -1.92 11.47 -36.46
C GLY A 507 -2.36 10.07 -36.91
N ASP A 508 -2.63 9.93 -38.22
CA ASP A 508 -2.95 8.62 -38.82
C ASP A 508 -1.68 7.73 -38.82
N PRO A 509 -1.71 6.50 -38.24
CA PRO A 509 -0.57 5.59 -38.23
C PRO A 509 -0.07 5.20 -39.63
N ARG A 510 -0.88 5.43 -40.68
CA ARG A 510 -0.51 5.20 -42.09
C ARG A 510 0.14 6.42 -42.76
N ASP A 511 0.05 7.59 -42.13
CA ASP A 511 0.75 8.79 -42.56
C ASP A 511 2.20 8.74 -42.04
N PRO A 512 3.23 8.78 -42.90
CA PRO A 512 4.62 8.80 -42.45
C PRO A 512 4.99 10.02 -41.59
N ALA A 513 4.16 11.07 -41.56
CA ALA A 513 4.36 12.25 -40.72
C ALA A 513 3.78 12.12 -39.29
N HIS A 514 3.22 10.95 -38.90
CA HIS A 514 2.73 10.75 -37.53
C HIS A 514 3.84 10.90 -36.49
N LEU A 515 3.50 11.43 -35.31
CA LEU A 515 4.37 11.46 -34.15
C LEU A 515 4.07 10.24 -33.27
N ARG A 516 5.09 9.65 -32.67
CA ARG A 516 4.90 8.53 -31.75
C ARG A 516 5.88 8.55 -30.58
N ALA A 517 5.41 8.04 -29.45
CA ALA A 517 6.22 7.66 -28.30
C ALA A 517 5.98 6.18 -27.97
N GLN A 518 6.94 5.53 -27.32
CA GLN A 518 6.80 4.13 -26.92
C GLN A 518 7.28 3.88 -25.49
N MET A 519 6.70 2.87 -24.86
CA MET A 519 7.17 2.30 -23.60
C MET A 519 6.87 0.79 -23.57
N LYS A 520 7.42 0.05 -22.61
CA LYS A 520 7.02 -1.35 -22.43
C LYS A 520 5.58 -1.41 -21.95
N THR A 521 4.80 -2.33 -22.51
CA THR A 521 3.40 -2.52 -22.08
C THR A 521 3.32 -2.88 -20.60
N GLN A 522 4.28 -3.67 -20.12
CA GLN A 522 4.40 -4.00 -18.69
C GLN A 522 4.54 -2.77 -17.81
N ASP A 523 5.44 -1.84 -18.17
CA ASP A 523 5.67 -0.62 -17.39
C ASP A 523 4.40 0.26 -17.37
N ALA A 524 3.60 0.23 -18.44
CA ALA A 524 2.37 0.98 -18.54
C ALA A 524 1.25 0.43 -17.66
N ILE A 525 1.16 -0.90 -17.50
CA ILE A 525 0.11 -1.54 -16.69
C ILE A 525 0.50 -1.69 -15.21
N ASP A 526 1.79 -1.78 -14.89
CA ASP A 526 2.29 -1.88 -13.51
C ASP A 526 2.38 -0.53 -12.81
N MET A 527 2.35 0.57 -13.57
CA MET A 527 2.35 1.91 -13.01
C MET A 527 0.93 2.26 -12.54
N PRO A 528 0.72 2.47 -11.22
CA PRO A 528 -0.60 2.85 -10.71
C PRO A 528 -1.09 4.15 -11.33
N VAL A 529 -2.40 4.24 -11.54
CA VAL A 529 -3.04 5.40 -12.17
C VAL A 529 -2.66 6.69 -11.46
N GLU A 530 -2.68 6.70 -10.13
CA GLU A 530 -2.39 7.86 -9.30
C GLU A 530 -0.97 8.37 -9.54
N LYS A 531 -0.01 7.46 -9.73
CA LYS A 531 1.39 7.81 -10.02
C LYS A 531 1.54 8.42 -11.42
N SER A 532 0.86 7.85 -12.42
CA SER A 532 0.85 8.40 -13.78
C SER A 532 0.18 9.77 -13.84
N LEU A 533 -0.90 9.97 -13.07
CA LEU A 533 -1.60 11.26 -12.97
C LEU A 533 -0.77 12.32 -12.22
N GLY A 534 -0.08 11.93 -11.14
CA GLY A 534 0.86 12.81 -10.45
C GLY A 534 2.00 13.28 -11.37
N GLN A 535 2.54 12.38 -12.19
CA GLN A 535 3.54 12.73 -13.21
C GLN A 535 2.98 13.64 -14.29
N LEU A 536 1.77 13.36 -14.80
CA LEU A 536 1.12 14.17 -15.82
C LEU A 536 0.87 15.62 -15.32
N ARG A 537 0.46 15.78 -14.06
CA ARG A 537 0.34 17.10 -13.41
C ARG A 537 1.68 17.82 -13.29
N ALA A 538 2.72 17.13 -12.83
CA ALA A 538 4.06 17.70 -12.76
C ALA A 538 4.59 18.14 -14.15
N LEU A 539 4.27 17.38 -15.20
CA LEU A 539 4.62 17.74 -16.60
C LEU A 539 3.82 18.94 -17.12
N ASN A 540 2.65 19.23 -16.55
CA ASN A 540 1.85 20.42 -16.88
C ASN A 540 2.37 21.71 -16.22
N GLU A 541 3.07 21.59 -15.10
CA GLU A 541 3.64 22.73 -14.38
C GLU A 541 5.01 23.18 -14.93
N ILE A 542 5.63 22.37 -15.81
CA ILE A 542 6.86 22.74 -16.51
C ILE A 542 6.49 23.64 -17.70
N PRO A 543 6.95 24.91 -17.76
CA PRO A 543 6.76 25.74 -18.94
C PRO A 543 7.50 25.09 -20.11
N GLN A 544 6.75 24.57 -21.08
CA GLN A 544 7.37 24.04 -22.29
C GLN A 544 8.10 25.19 -23.01
N PRO A 545 9.41 25.06 -23.32
CA PRO A 545 10.02 25.91 -24.31
C PRO A 545 9.32 25.61 -25.63
N GLN A 546 8.51 26.54 -26.11
CA GLN A 546 7.94 26.47 -27.46
C GLN A 546 9.09 26.21 -28.43
N GLN A 547 9.03 25.04 -29.08
CA GLN A 547 9.93 24.68 -30.15
C GLN A 547 9.92 25.77 -31.21
N SER A 548 11.12 26.25 -31.47
CA SER A 548 11.55 27.10 -32.57
C SER A 548 11.03 26.57 -33.92
N LEU A 549 9.89 27.12 -34.34
CA LEU A 549 9.47 27.18 -35.75
C LEU A 549 9.41 28.64 -36.20
N HIS A 550 10.48 29.40 -35.94
CA HIS A 550 10.74 30.69 -36.61
C HIS A 550 12.26 30.93 -36.62
N MET A 551 13.00 30.06 -37.30
CA MET A 551 14.38 30.41 -37.68
C MET A 551 14.73 29.82 -39.05
N ASP A 552 13.89 30.11 -40.06
CA ASP A 552 14.26 29.97 -41.47
C ASP A 552 13.79 31.13 -42.36
N GLU A 553 13.18 32.18 -41.77
CA GLU A 553 12.70 33.36 -42.52
C GLU A 553 13.53 34.63 -42.28
N ALA A 554 14.41 34.64 -41.28
CA ALA A 554 15.27 35.79 -40.95
C ALA A 554 16.66 35.78 -41.62
N VAL A 555 17.05 34.69 -42.31
CA VAL A 555 18.35 34.59 -43.02
C VAL A 555 18.22 34.88 -44.53
N ARG A 556 17.00 35.11 -45.04
CA ARG A 556 16.76 35.51 -46.45
C ARG A 556 16.56 37.01 -46.68
N GLN A 557 16.61 37.86 -45.65
CA GLN A 557 16.39 39.31 -45.77
C GLN A 557 17.56 40.20 -45.32
N ALA A 558 18.77 39.66 -45.20
CA ALA A 558 19.97 40.48 -44.97
C ALA A 558 20.99 40.26 -46.09
N ASP A 559 20.69 40.83 -47.26
CA ASP A 559 21.69 41.14 -48.27
C ASP A 559 21.75 42.67 -48.43
N PRO A 560 22.75 43.35 -47.85
CA PRO A 560 23.19 44.63 -48.33
C PRO A 560 24.51 44.48 -49.08
N GLN A 561 24.38 44.63 -50.40
CA GLN A 561 25.39 45.09 -51.36
C GLN A 561 26.65 45.73 -50.73
N VAL A 562 27.80 45.09 -50.94
CA VAL A 562 29.09 45.78 -50.96
C VAL A 562 29.42 46.11 -52.43
N ARG A 563 29.28 47.39 -52.78
CA ARG A 563 29.81 47.98 -54.02
C ARG A 563 31.32 48.22 -53.86
N MET A 564 32.08 47.59 -54.74
CA MET A 564 33.27 48.06 -55.47
C MET A 564 34.26 48.99 -54.75
N SER A 565 35.49 48.49 -54.64
CA SER A 565 36.72 49.21 -55.01
C SER A 565 37.58 48.29 -55.85
#